data_AF-A0A427UAZ2-F1
#
_entry.id   AF-A0A427UAZ2-F1
#
_cell.length_a   1.000
_cell.length_b   1.000
_cell.length_c   1.000
_cell.angle_alpha   90.00
_cell.angle_beta   90.00
_cell.angle_gamma   90.00
#
_symmetry.space_group_name_H-M   'P 1'
#
loop_
_entity.id
_entity.type
_entity.pdbx_description
1 polymer ?
#
loop_
_entity_poly.entity_id
_entity_poly.type
_entity_poly.pdbx_seq_one_letter_code
_entity_poly.pdbx_strand_id
1 'polypeptide(L)'
;MTVNRYTKMAYASADDMIFGKSPNPVKAGLDLEIGAGYTTPEVNYAPRPEAGETKEKLVKEYERITRDIMERMVQVGFPAVVLETEHVQQMTNNPTWGGEVANAQKAIMEDYHDEYGIKCALRHTPGDIREDRDYLQLRGEKYNTLMESFEEVASNGADLLSIETMGGKEVFDRAILRNDVPGMLFAIGCLGTMDMEYIWQDIAGIAKKNNVVAAGDTDCAQANTAMFIAGGLLDKNLAHTLAIIARAISAPRSLAAYEAGAVGPGKDCGYENTIVKSIAGVPIAQEGKTSTCAHSDVMGNLVMQCCDLWSNESVEYHGEFGGTTVQCWSESLAYDCA
;
A
#
# COMPACT_ATOMS: atom_id res chain seq x y z
N MET A 1 -11.74 3.24 -18.72
CA MET A 1 -10.67 3.10 -19.75
C MET A 1 -10.71 1.67 -20.27
N THR A 2 -10.24 1.35 -21.49
CA THR A 2 -10.23 -0.04 -21.95
C THR A 2 -9.14 -0.82 -21.20
N VAL A 3 -9.51 -1.91 -20.50
CA VAL A 3 -8.56 -2.79 -19.80
C VAL A 3 -7.56 -3.38 -20.80
N ASN A 4 -6.27 -3.23 -20.53
CA ASN A 4 -5.20 -3.72 -21.40
C ASN A 4 -4.44 -4.88 -20.73
N ARG A 5 -4.65 -6.10 -21.23
CA ARG A 5 -4.09 -7.30 -20.61
C ARG A 5 -2.62 -7.51 -20.94
N TYR A 6 -1.83 -7.88 -19.94
CA TYR A 6 -0.45 -8.28 -20.17
C TYR A 6 -0.39 -9.67 -20.80
N THR A 7 0.29 -9.78 -21.94
CA THR A 7 0.50 -11.04 -22.67
C THR A 7 1.97 -11.41 -22.83
N LYS A 8 2.86 -10.61 -22.22
CA LYS A 8 4.32 -10.74 -22.25
C LYS A 8 4.90 -10.20 -20.95
N MET A 9 6.09 -10.68 -20.58
CA MET A 9 6.85 -10.18 -19.45
C MET A 9 7.51 -8.82 -19.80
N ALA A 10 7.69 -7.95 -18.80
CA ALA A 10 8.42 -6.69 -18.98
C ALA A 10 9.95 -6.90 -19.01
N TYR A 11 10.43 -7.97 -18.38
CA TYR A 11 11.84 -8.34 -18.33
C TYR A 11 12.13 -9.54 -19.25
N ALA A 12 13.33 -9.59 -19.81
CA ALA A 12 13.77 -10.72 -20.64
C ALA A 12 14.13 -11.94 -19.79
N SER A 13 14.67 -11.71 -18.60
CA SER A 13 15.03 -12.74 -17.63
C SER A 13 14.79 -12.26 -16.19
N ALA A 14 14.72 -13.20 -15.24
CA ALA A 14 14.63 -12.87 -13.81
C ALA A 14 15.91 -12.17 -13.32
N ASP A 15 17.07 -12.46 -13.91
CA ASP A 15 18.37 -11.86 -13.56
C ASP A 15 18.43 -10.35 -13.87
N ASP A 16 17.53 -9.84 -14.73
CA ASP A 16 17.42 -8.42 -15.05
C ASP A 16 16.64 -7.62 -13.97
N MET A 17 15.98 -8.32 -13.03
CA MET A 17 15.21 -7.70 -11.96
C MET A 17 16.14 -7.40 -10.78
N ILE A 18 16.23 -6.12 -10.41
CA ILE A 18 16.99 -5.65 -9.26
C ILE A 18 16.17 -4.64 -8.47
N PHE A 19 16.46 -4.51 -7.18
CA PHE A 19 15.85 -3.50 -6.32
C PHE A 19 16.19 -2.07 -6.78
N GLY A 20 15.29 -1.13 -6.49
CA GLY A 20 15.40 0.28 -6.81
C GLY A 20 15.27 0.63 -8.30
N LYS A 21 15.16 -0.37 -9.20
CA LYS A 21 15.05 -0.15 -10.64
C LYS A 21 13.85 -0.88 -11.23
N SER A 22 13.13 -0.17 -12.10
CA SER A 22 12.00 -0.69 -12.86
C SER A 22 12.00 -0.17 -14.31
N PRO A 23 11.52 -0.95 -15.32
CA PRO A 23 11.37 -0.52 -16.69
C PRO A 23 10.51 0.74 -16.86
N ASN A 24 9.48 0.90 -16.01
CA ASN A 24 8.56 2.02 -16.03
C ASN A 24 8.64 2.78 -14.70
N PRO A 25 9.69 3.60 -14.46
CA PRO A 25 9.81 4.38 -13.24
C PRO A 25 8.69 5.43 -13.14
N VAL A 26 8.36 5.83 -11.91
CA VAL A 26 7.26 6.75 -11.60
C VAL A 26 7.82 8.02 -10.98
N LYS A 27 7.39 9.19 -11.47
CA LYS A 27 7.65 10.48 -10.81
C LYS A 27 6.47 10.82 -9.92
N ALA A 28 6.73 11.19 -8.67
CA ALA A 28 5.69 11.54 -7.70
C ALA A 28 6.20 12.56 -6.69
N GLY A 29 5.28 13.28 -6.05
CA GLY A 29 5.61 14.15 -4.93
C GLY A 29 6.60 15.27 -5.25
N LEU A 30 7.43 15.55 -4.26
CA LEU A 30 8.44 16.61 -4.25
C LEU A 30 9.78 16.02 -4.68
N ASP A 31 10.05 16.11 -5.98
CA ASP A 31 11.30 15.68 -6.65
C ASP A 31 11.68 14.18 -6.49
N LEU A 32 10.70 13.31 -6.22
CA LEU A 32 10.91 11.88 -6.07
C LEU A 32 10.71 11.11 -7.40
N GLU A 33 11.60 10.16 -7.67
CA GLU A 33 11.48 9.21 -8.78
C GLU A 33 11.62 7.76 -8.27
N ILE A 34 10.57 6.97 -8.38
CA ILE A 34 10.47 5.62 -7.80
C ILE A 34 10.77 4.58 -8.89
N GLY A 35 11.65 3.62 -8.57
CA GLY A 35 12.17 2.65 -9.55
C GLY A 35 13.22 3.24 -10.51
N ALA A 36 13.81 4.38 -10.17
CA ALA A 36 14.74 5.14 -11.00
C ALA A 36 16.23 4.91 -10.69
N GLY A 37 16.57 3.80 -10.02
CA GLY A 37 17.93 3.40 -9.68
C GLY A 37 18.30 3.53 -8.21
N TYR A 38 17.32 3.76 -7.33
CA TYR A 38 17.49 3.79 -5.87
C TYR A 38 16.20 3.32 -5.19
N THR A 39 16.35 2.70 -4.02
CA THR A 39 15.24 2.34 -3.13
C THR A 39 14.90 3.51 -2.21
N THR A 40 13.65 3.62 -1.77
CA THR A 40 13.20 4.67 -0.84
C THR A 40 12.41 4.06 0.31
N PRO A 41 12.62 4.48 1.57
CA PRO A 41 11.80 4.01 2.69
C PRO A 41 10.37 4.55 2.55
N GLU A 42 9.39 3.68 2.76
CA GLU A 42 7.97 4.02 2.87
C GLU A 42 7.50 3.77 4.30
N VAL A 43 7.13 4.83 5.02
CA VAL A 43 6.84 4.74 6.45
C VAL A 43 5.34 4.74 6.64
N ASN A 44 4.83 3.67 7.26
CA ASN A 44 3.44 3.52 7.64
C ASN A 44 3.24 3.69 9.15
N TYR A 45 2.04 4.13 9.52
CA TYR A 45 1.69 4.50 10.89
C TYR A 45 0.19 4.44 11.14
N ALA A 46 -0.18 4.12 12.37
CA ALA A 46 -1.56 4.17 12.85
C ALA A 46 -1.69 5.24 13.96
N PRO A 47 -2.71 6.12 13.91
CA PRO A 47 -2.95 7.08 14.96
C PRO A 47 -3.42 6.37 16.23
N ARG A 48 -3.17 6.97 17.40
CA ARG A 48 -3.72 6.44 18.67
C ARG A 48 -5.24 6.41 18.63
N PRO A 49 -5.90 5.44 19.30
CA PRO A 49 -7.36 5.34 19.31
C PRO A 49 -8.09 6.65 19.68
N GLU A 50 -7.60 7.40 20.67
CA GLU A 50 -8.20 8.68 21.09
C GLU A 50 -8.13 9.80 20.03
N ALA A 51 -7.25 9.69 19.04
CA ALA A 51 -7.12 10.69 17.98
C ALA A 51 -8.26 10.58 16.95
N GLY A 52 -8.87 9.39 16.80
CA GLY A 52 -9.98 9.15 15.87
C GLY A 52 -11.34 9.71 16.32
N GLU A 53 -11.43 10.30 17.52
CA GLU A 53 -12.70 10.82 18.06
C GLU A 53 -13.24 12.03 17.30
N THR A 54 -12.35 12.92 16.84
CA THR A 54 -12.73 14.11 16.07
C THR A 54 -11.73 14.37 14.96
N LYS A 55 -12.19 15.01 13.88
CA LYS A 55 -11.35 15.41 12.75
C LYS A 55 -10.11 16.20 13.18
N GLU A 56 -10.28 17.17 14.09
CA GLU A 56 -9.21 18.06 14.54
C GLU A 56 -8.13 17.32 15.34
N LYS A 57 -8.53 16.31 16.15
CA LYS A 57 -7.56 15.46 16.85
C LYS A 57 -6.79 14.59 15.87
N LEU A 58 -7.49 14.05 14.88
CA LEU A 58 -6.91 13.18 13.86
C LEU A 58 -5.89 13.92 13.00
N VAL A 59 -6.24 15.13 12.51
CA VAL A 59 -5.32 16.00 11.76
C VAL A 59 -4.07 16.33 12.59
N LYS A 60 -4.23 16.74 13.85
CA LYS A 60 -3.09 17.06 14.72
C LYS A 60 -2.18 15.87 15.00
N GLU A 61 -2.74 14.67 15.04
CA GLU A 61 -1.94 13.47 15.25
C GLU A 61 -1.07 13.17 14.02
N TYR A 62 -1.65 13.24 12.82
CA TYR A 62 -0.89 13.07 11.57
C TYR A 62 0.10 14.21 11.31
N GLU A 63 -0.16 15.44 11.77
CA GLU A 63 0.84 16.53 11.76
C GLU A 63 2.08 16.15 12.59
N ARG A 64 1.89 15.58 13.79
CA ARG A 64 2.99 15.15 14.66
C ARG A 64 3.78 14.01 14.04
N ILE A 65 3.08 12.99 13.56
CA ILE A 65 3.69 11.86 12.85
C ILE A 65 4.56 12.35 11.71
N THR A 66 4.03 13.24 10.87
CA THR A 66 4.74 13.78 9.70
C THR A 66 5.98 14.56 10.11
N ARG A 67 5.86 15.47 11.09
CA ARG A 67 7.02 16.23 11.60
C ARG A 67 8.10 15.31 12.17
N ASP A 68 7.71 14.30 12.93
CA ASP A 68 8.66 13.38 13.55
C ASP A 68 9.44 12.58 12.51
N ILE A 69 8.77 12.08 11.47
CA ILE A 69 9.40 11.37 10.36
C ILE A 69 10.35 12.31 9.61
N MET A 70 9.85 13.47 9.15
CA MET A 70 10.67 14.39 8.35
C MET A 70 11.91 14.88 9.12
N GLU A 71 11.75 15.25 10.40
CA GLU A 71 12.86 15.63 11.29
C GLU A 71 13.90 14.52 11.39
N ARG A 72 13.45 13.27 11.58
CA ARG A 72 14.36 12.12 11.67
C ARG A 72 15.15 11.93 10.38
N MET A 73 14.49 12.03 9.24
CA MET A 73 15.13 11.82 7.94
C MET A 73 16.25 12.83 7.69
N VAL A 74 16.01 14.12 7.99
CA VAL A 74 17.02 15.17 7.77
C VAL A 74 18.14 15.12 8.82
N GLN A 75 17.85 14.79 10.08
CA GLN A 75 18.88 14.69 11.12
C GLN A 75 19.90 13.57 10.87
N VAL A 76 19.46 12.46 10.28
CA VAL A 76 20.31 11.30 9.97
C VAL A 76 20.87 11.36 8.53
N GLY A 77 20.41 12.31 7.72
CA GLY A 77 20.96 12.59 6.40
C GLY A 77 20.45 11.68 5.29
N PHE A 78 19.21 11.19 5.40
CA PHE A 78 18.60 10.36 4.37
C PHE A 78 18.02 11.21 3.22
N PRO A 79 18.20 10.80 1.96
CA PRO A 79 17.90 11.66 0.81
C PRO A 79 16.43 11.66 0.39
N ALA A 80 15.65 10.64 0.80
CA ALA A 80 14.28 10.47 0.35
C ALA A 80 13.41 9.70 1.35
N VAL A 81 12.10 9.96 1.36
CA VAL A 81 11.10 9.22 2.13
C VAL A 81 9.72 9.26 1.49
N VAL A 82 8.98 8.16 1.54
CA VAL A 82 7.54 8.13 1.27
C VAL A 82 6.81 7.97 2.60
N LEU A 83 5.74 8.74 2.82
CA LEU A 83 4.85 8.57 3.97
C LEU A 83 3.56 7.95 3.45
N GLU A 84 3.12 6.85 4.05
CA GLU A 84 1.83 6.24 3.73
C GLU A 84 0.86 6.41 4.88
N THR A 85 -0.30 7.00 4.56
CA THR A 85 -1.42 7.16 5.47
C THR A 85 -2.53 6.18 5.09
N GLU A 86 -2.59 5.05 5.78
CA GLU A 86 -3.74 4.17 5.75
C GLU A 86 -4.91 4.79 6.49
N HIS A 87 -6.08 4.80 5.85
CA HIS A 87 -7.24 5.43 6.44
C HIS A 87 -7.82 4.57 7.55
N VAL A 88 -7.96 5.14 8.75
CA VAL A 88 -8.99 4.68 9.66
C VAL A 88 -10.36 4.88 9.02
N GLN A 89 -11.33 4.00 9.31
CA GLN A 89 -12.63 4.00 8.63
C GLN A 89 -13.33 5.37 8.60
N GLN A 90 -13.14 6.23 9.61
CA GLN A 90 -13.82 7.52 9.65
C GLN A 90 -13.31 8.48 8.56
N MET A 91 -12.03 8.36 8.16
CA MET A 91 -11.44 9.20 7.11
C MET A 91 -12.05 8.91 5.75
N THR A 92 -12.30 7.63 5.44
CA THR A 92 -12.91 7.26 4.16
C THR A 92 -14.42 7.46 4.15
N ASN A 93 -15.11 7.18 5.26
CA ASN A 93 -16.56 7.44 5.35
C ASN A 93 -16.90 8.95 5.40
N ASN A 94 -15.94 9.81 5.75
CA ASN A 94 -16.08 11.26 5.71
C ASN A 94 -14.97 11.84 4.82
N PRO A 95 -15.14 11.87 3.49
CA PRO A 95 -14.08 12.22 2.52
C PRO A 95 -13.23 13.44 2.89
N THR A 96 -13.85 14.50 3.42
CA THR A 96 -13.17 15.74 3.82
C THR A 96 -12.18 15.56 4.97
N TRP A 97 -12.35 14.55 5.83
CA TRP A 97 -11.39 14.25 6.90
C TRP A 97 -10.08 13.75 6.32
N GLY A 98 -10.15 12.83 5.35
CA GLY A 98 -8.98 12.35 4.62
C GLY A 98 -8.29 13.49 3.85
N GLY A 99 -9.07 14.36 3.20
CA GLY A 99 -8.55 15.53 2.49
C GLY A 99 -7.81 16.52 3.40
N GLU A 100 -8.38 16.86 4.55
CA GLU A 100 -7.73 17.76 5.52
C GLU A 100 -6.45 17.17 6.14
N VAL A 101 -6.43 15.86 6.39
CA VAL A 101 -5.21 15.15 6.80
C VAL A 101 -4.15 15.24 5.69
N ALA A 102 -4.50 14.90 4.45
CA ALA A 102 -3.57 14.96 3.31
C ALA A 102 -2.94 16.36 3.18
N ASN A 103 -3.77 17.41 3.30
CA ASN A 103 -3.31 18.79 3.22
C ASN A 103 -2.32 19.16 4.33
N ALA A 104 -2.65 18.81 5.58
CA ALA A 104 -1.79 19.12 6.72
C ALA A 104 -0.44 18.42 6.64
N GLN A 105 -0.43 17.14 6.24
CA GLN A 105 0.81 16.38 6.04
C GLN A 105 1.64 16.97 4.90
N LYS A 106 1.02 17.22 3.75
CA LYS A 106 1.72 17.76 2.57
C LYS A 106 2.37 19.12 2.84
N ALA A 107 1.70 20.01 3.56
CA ALA A 107 2.25 21.31 3.94
C ALA A 107 3.55 21.18 4.76
N ILE A 108 3.60 20.23 5.70
CA ILE A 108 4.83 19.95 6.47
C ILE A 108 5.91 19.38 5.55
N MET A 109 5.56 18.46 4.66
CA MET A 109 6.53 17.87 3.72
C MET A 109 7.12 18.92 2.78
N GLU A 110 6.32 19.88 2.33
CA GLU A 110 6.75 21.04 1.53
C GLU A 110 7.77 21.90 2.30
N ASP A 111 7.49 22.24 3.57
CA ASP A 111 8.42 23.00 4.41
C ASP A 111 9.81 22.33 4.49
N TYR A 112 9.86 21.01 4.74
CA TYR A 112 11.12 20.28 4.84
C TYR A 112 11.82 20.11 3.49
N HIS A 113 11.07 19.91 2.41
CA HIS A 113 11.64 19.86 1.07
C HIS A 113 12.26 21.22 0.69
N ASP A 114 11.59 22.32 0.98
CA ASP A 114 12.09 23.66 0.65
C ASP A 114 13.32 24.06 1.49
N GLU A 115 13.36 23.64 2.76
CA GLU A 115 14.50 23.94 3.65
C GLU A 115 15.71 23.04 3.40
N TYR A 116 15.50 21.73 3.21
CA TYR A 116 16.58 20.73 3.21
C TYR A 116 16.80 20.04 1.85
N GLY A 117 15.86 20.17 0.91
CA GLY A 117 15.91 19.47 -0.38
C GLY A 117 15.66 17.95 -0.29
N ILE A 118 15.05 17.47 0.81
CA ILE A 118 14.69 16.05 0.96
C ILE A 118 13.57 15.67 0.01
N LYS A 119 13.76 14.60 -0.78
CA LYS A 119 12.76 14.12 -1.73
C LYS A 119 11.66 13.37 -1.01
N CYS A 120 10.41 13.64 -1.30
CA CYS A 120 9.34 12.90 -0.64
C CYS A 120 8.02 12.85 -1.41
N ALA A 121 7.21 11.83 -1.10
CA ALA A 121 5.86 11.69 -1.62
C ALA A 121 4.91 11.18 -0.53
N LEU A 122 3.64 11.56 -0.63
CA LEU A 122 2.58 11.17 0.29
C LEU A 122 1.65 10.15 -0.39
N ARG A 123 1.57 8.94 0.14
CA ARG A 123 0.56 7.95 -0.25
C ARG A 123 -0.63 8.03 0.68
N HIS A 124 -1.83 8.07 0.11
CA HIS A 124 -3.06 7.84 0.86
C HIS A 124 -3.70 6.55 0.39
N THR A 125 -4.08 5.72 1.36
CA THR A 125 -4.74 4.44 1.15
C THR A 125 -6.13 4.48 1.80
N PRO A 126 -7.16 5.04 1.11
CA PRO A 126 -8.55 4.93 1.55
C PRO A 126 -8.95 3.48 1.82
N GLY A 127 -9.64 3.24 2.93
CA GLY A 127 -10.11 1.90 3.29
C GLY A 127 -11.26 1.47 2.39
N ASP A 128 -11.34 0.20 2.03
CA ASP A 128 -12.49 -0.30 1.26
C ASP A 128 -13.74 -0.33 2.15
N ILE A 129 -14.51 0.75 2.13
CA ILE A 129 -15.73 0.88 2.94
C ILE A 129 -16.94 0.21 2.30
N ARG A 130 -16.81 -0.47 1.16
CA ARG A 130 -17.93 -1.02 0.37
C ARG A 130 -18.49 -2.31 0.99
N GLU A 131 -18.81 -2.24 2.27
CA GLU A 131 -19.46 -3.26 3.08
C GLU A 131 -20.55 -2.65 3.95
N ASP A 132 -21.48 -3.51 4.34
CA ASP A 132 -22.41 -3.28 5.44
C ASP A 132 -22.19 -4.39 6.48
N ARG A 133 -22.80 -4.27 7.66
CA ARG A 133 -22.66 -5.21 8.77
C ARG A 133 -22.87 -6.67 8.37
N ASP A 134 -23.76 -6.92 7.41
CA ASP A 134 -24.20 -8.27 7.08
C ASP A 134 -23.50 -8.84 5.81
N TYR A 135 -23.03 -8.02 4.88
CA TYR A 135 -22.41 -8.46 3.61
C TYR A 135 -21.67 -7.35 2.86
N LEU A 136 -20.81 -7.73 1.91
CA LEU A 136 -20.14 -6.81 0.99
C LEU A 136 -21.13 -6.14 0.03
N GLN A 137 -20.96 -4.84 -0.19
CA GLN A 137 -21.74 -4.01 -1.11
C GLN A 137 -20.83 -3.27 -2.11
N LEU A 138 -20.02 -4.04 -2.86
CA LEU A 138 -18.96 -3.54 -3.76
C LEU A 138 -19.43 -2.54 -4.83
N ARG A 139 -20.74 -2.50 -5.11
CA ARG A 139 -21.39 -1.57 -6.07
C ARG A 139 -22.59 -0.84 -5.45
N GLY A 140 -22.67 -0.82 -4.12
CA GLY A 140 -23.75 -0.18 -3.37
C GLY A 140 -23.52 1.30 -3.11
N GLU A 141 -24.25 1.84 -2.14
CA GLU A 141 -24.29 3.28 -1.85
C GLU A 141 -22.92 3.87 -1.49
N LYS A 142 -22.09 3.12 -0.76
CA LYS A 142 -20.76 3.55 -0.32
C LYS A 142 -19.72 3.62 -1.45
N TYR A 143 -20.03 3.14 -2.66
CA TYR A 143 -19.12 3.26 -3.81
C TYR A 143 -18.81 4.72 -4.13
N ASN A 144 -19.84 5.58 -4.15
CA ASN A 144 -19.66 7.00 -4.44
C ASN A 144 -18.86 7.68 -3.33
N THR A 145 -19.13 7.37 -2.05
CA THR A 145 -18.37 7.90 -0.91
C THR A 145 -16.90 7.50 -0.99
N LEU A 146 -16.58 6.28 -1.40
CA LEU A 146 -15.20 5.84 -1.60
C LEU A 146 -14.52 6.65 -2.72
N MET A 147 -15.18 6.84 -3.86
CA MET A 147 -14.64 7.65 -4.97
C MET A 147 -14.48 9.13 -4.58
N GLU A 148 -15.41 9.69 -3.80
CA GLU A 148 -15.29 11.02 -3.21
C GLU A 148 -14.08 11.11 -2.27
N SER A 149 -13.80 10.07 -1.47
CA SER A 149 -12.62 10.03 -0.60
C SER A 149 -11.31 10.05 -1.41
N PHE A 150 -11.23 9.29 -2.51
CA PHE A 150 -10.10 9.35 -3.43
C PHE A 150 -9.93 10.73 -4.06
N GLU A 151 -11.02 11.33 -4.52
CA GLU A 151 -11.00 12.67 -5.11
C GLU A 151 -10.51 13.72 -4.11
N GLU A 152 -10.99 13.65 -2.86
CA GLU A 152 -10.61 14.59 -1.81
C GLU A 152 -9.12 14.46 -1.43
N VAL A 153 -8.60 13.25 -1.21
CA VAL A 153 -7.16 13.12 -0.87
C VAL A 153 -6.27 13.53 -2.04
N ALA A 154 -6.64 13.19 -3.27
CA ALA A 154 -5.90 13.55 -4.47
C ALA A 154 -5.86 15.07 -4.70
N SER A 155 -6.96 15.77 -4.42
CA SER A 155 -7.06 17.22 -4.62
C SER A 155 -6.35 18.03 -3.53
N ASN A 156 -6.04 17.41 -2.39
CA ASN A 156 -5.57 18.12 -1.19
C ASN A 156 -4.13 17.80 -0.78
N GLY A 157 -3.44 16.88 -1.44
CA GLY A 157 -1.99 16.70 -1.22
C GLY A 157 -1.43 15.29 -1.40
N ALA A 158 -2.27 14.26 -1.55
CA ALA A 158 -1.80 12.90 -1.80
C ALA A 158 -1.19 12.79 -3.21
N ASP A 159 0.01 12.22 -3.30
CA ASP A 159 0.75 12.01 -4.54
C ASP A 159 0.51 10.62 -5.14
N LEU A 160 0.28 9.64 -4.28
CA LEU A 160 0.08 8.22 -4.62
C LEU A 160 -1.26 7.74 -4.04
N LEU A 161 -2.10 7.11 -4.87
CA LEU A 161 -3.40 6.57 -4.47
C LEU A 161 -3.39 5.04 -4.49
N SER A 162 -3.76 4.44 -3.36
CA SER A 162 -3.82 2.99 -3.16
C SER A 162 -5.11 2.58 -2.44
N ILE A 163 -5.41 1.28 -2.42
CA ILE A 163 -6.49 0.67 -1.62
C ILE A 163 -6.22 -0.82 -1.45
N GLU A 164 -6.77 -1.41 -0.39
CA GLU A 164 -6.81 -2.86 -0.19
C GLU A 164 -8.23 -3.36 -0.43
N THR A 165 -8.51 -3.75 -1.68
CA THR A 165 -9.89 -4.07 -2.09
C THR A 165 -10.38 -5.41 -1.55
N MET A 166 -11.69 -5.54 -1.34
CA MET A 166 -12.31 -6.73 -0.73
C MET A 166 -13.00 -7.69 -1.70
N GLY A 167 -12.83 -7.52 -3.01
CA GLY A 167 -13.47 -8.35 -4.03
C GLY A 167 -13.31 -9.87 -3.79
N GLY A 168 -14.42 -10.57 -3.52
CA GLY A 168 -14.44 -12.02 -3.31
C GLY A 168 -13.98 -12.48 -1.92
N LYS A 169 -13.70 -11.57 -0.99
CA LYS A 169 -13.28 -11.88 0.39
C LYS A 169 -14.22 -12.85 1.10
N GLU A 170 -15.53 -12.68 0.95
CA GLU A 170 -16.57 -13.48 1.60
C GLU A 170 -16.56 -14.96 1.14
N VAL A 171 -16.22 -15.20 -0.13
CA VAL A 171 -16.05 -16.56 -0.66
C VAL A 171 -14.71 -17.14 -0.22
N PHE A 172 -13.66 -16.32 -0.21
CA PHE A 172 -12.33 -16.70 0.25
C PHE A 172 -12.32 -17.14 1.72
N ASP A 173 -12.94 -16.36 2.62
CA ASP A 173 -13.01 -16.65 4.06
C ASP A 173 -13.64 -18.03 4.32
N ARG A 174 -14.64 -18.40 3.53
CA ARG A 174 -15.24 -19.73 3.60
C ARG A 174 -14.29 -20.81 3.07
N ALA A 175 -13.65 -20.56 1.93
CA ALA A 175 -12.85 -21.54 1.19
C ALA A 175 -11.54 -21.89 1.93
N ILE A 176 -10.84 -20.88 2.46
CA ILE A 176 -9.54 -21.04 3.12
C ILE A 176 -9.65 -21.92 4.37
N LEU A 177 -10.74 -21.78 5.14
CA LEU A 177 -11.04 -22.60 6.31
C LEU A 177 -11.43 -24.05 5.99
N ARG A 178 -11.56 -24.40 4.70
CA ARG A 178 -12.05 -25.72 4.23
C ARG A 178 -11.09 -26.41 3.27
N ASN A 179 -9.88 -25.87 3.06
CA ASN A 179 -8.93 -26.34 2.07
C ASN A 179 -9.54 -26.43 0.65
N ASP A 180 -10.49 -25.54 0.33
CA ASP A 180 -11.21 -25.51 -0.94
C ASP A 180 -10.42 -24.70 -1.97
N VAL A 181 -9.44 -25.35 -2.62
CA VAL A 181 -8.59 -24.72 -3.64
C VAL A 181 -9.40 -24.15 -4.82
N PRO A 182 -10.41 -24.85 -5.38
CA PRO A 182 -11.30 -24.25 -6.38
C PRO A 182 -12.02 -22.99 -5.87
N GLY A 183 -12.49 -23.01 -4.62
CA GLY A 183 -13.09 -21.84 -3.98
C GLY A 183 -12.13 -20.66 -3.86
N MET A 184 -10.87 -20.91 -3.49
CA MET A 184 -9.81 -19.89 -3.45
C MET A 184 -9.52 -19.32 -4.84
N LEU A 185 -9.42 -20.18 -5.86
CA LEU A 185 -9.21 -19.76 -7.25
C LEU A 185 -10.34 -18.86 -7.75
N PHE A 186 -11.59 -19.22 -7.45
CA PHE A 186 -12.75 -18.44 -7.84
C PHE A 186 -12.82 -17.10 -7.09
N ALA A 187 -12.57 -17.11 -5.78
CA ALA A 187 -12.64 -15.92 -4.94
C ALA A 187 -11.57 -14.88 -5.33
N ILE A 188 -10.31 -15.29 -5.40
CA ILE A 188 -9.18 -14.38 -5.67
C ILE A 188 -9.09 -14.12 -7.18
N GLY A 189 -8.93 -15.17 -7.97
CA GLY A 189 -8.58 -15.07 -9.39
C GLY A 189 -9.74 -14.66 -10.31
N CYS A 190 -10.99 -14.86 -9.89
CA CYS A 190 -12.16 -14.46 -10.68
C CYS A 190 -12.89 -13.26 -10.07
N LEU A 191 -13.44 -13.40 -8.87
CA LEU A 191 -14.24 -12.33 -8.25
C LEU A 191 -13.37 -11.11 -7.89
N GLY A 192 -12.20 -11.33 -7.29
CA GLY A 192 -11.23 -10.29 -7.00
C GLY A 192 -10.83 -9.53 -8.26
N THR A 193 -10.41 -10.25 -9.32
CA THR A 193 -10.05 -9.64 -10.62
C THR A 193 -11.18 -8.81 -11.24
N MET A 194 -12.43 -9.29 -11.16
CA MET A 194 -13.59 -8.56 -11.68
C MET A 194 -13.90 -7.26 -10.91
N ASP A 195 -13.70 -7.25 -9.59
CA ASP A 195 -13.86 -6.04 -8.77
C ASP A 195 -12.70 -5.07 -9.00
N MET A 196 -11.47 -5.58 -9.05
CA MET A 196 -10.25 -4.83 -9.35
C MET A 196 -10.39 -4.05 -10.66
N GLU A 197 -10.80 -4.71 -11.75
CA GLU A 197 -11.01 -4.05 -13.04
C GLU A 197 -12.09 -2.97 -13.02
N TYR A 198 -13.09 -3.12 -12.16
CA TYR A 198 -14.18 -2.17 -12.04
C TYR A 198 -13.70 -0.90 -11.32
N ILE A 199 -13.14 -1.07 -10.12
CA ILE A 199 -12.76 0.07 -9.28
C ILE A 199 -11.50 0.80 -9.78
N TRP A 200 -10.48 0.07 -10.27
CA TRP A 200 -9.22 0.70 -10.67
C TRP A 200 -9.34 1.59 -11.91
N GLN A 201 -10.35 1.37 -12.76
CA GLN A 201 -10.61 2.29 -13.86
C GLN A 201 -11.03 3.67 -13.38
N ASP A 202 -11.82 3.73 -12.29
CA ASP A 202 -12.31 4.97 -11.72
C ASP A 202 -11.22 5.64 -10.88
N ILE A 203 -10.48 4.88 -10.06
CA ILE A 203 -9.31 5.39 -9.31
C ILE A 203 -8.27 5.98 -10.28
N ALA A 204 -7.94 5.28 -11.37
CA ALA A 204 -7.01 5.80 -12.37
C ALA A 204 -7.57 7.03 -13.10
N GLY A 205 -8.89 7.12 -13.27
CA GLY A 205 -9.57 8.31 -13.78
C GLY A 205 -9.39 9.52 -12.85
N ILE A 206 -9.59 9.33 -11.55
CA ILE A 206 -9.41 10.36 -10.51
C ILE A 206 -7.94 10.80 -10.43
N ALA A 207 -7.01 9.84 -10.39
CA ALA A 207 -5.59 10.13 -10.36
C ALA A 207 -5.16 11.00 -11.55
N LYS A 208 -5.59 10.62 -12.76
CA LYS A 208 -5.34 11.38 -13.98
C LYS A 208 -5.95 12.79 -13.95
N LYS A 209 -7.18 12.93 -13.44
CA LYS A 209 -7.88 14.21 -13.34
C LYS A 209 -7.12 15.18 -12.42
N ASN A 210 -6.55 14.68 -11.33
CA ASN A 210 -5.84 15.45 -10.31
C ASN A 210 -4.33 15.51 -10.52
N ASN A 211 -3.80 14.90 -11.59
CA ASN A 211 -2.38 14.84 -11.90
C ASN A 211 -1.55 14.21 -10.76
N VAL A 212 -2.10 13.15 -10.16
CA VAL A 212 -1.45 12.31 -9.15
C VAL A 212 -1.32 10.88 -9.68
N VAL A 213 -0.65 10.01 -8.94
CA VAL A 213 -0.33 8.66 -9.38
C VAL A 213 -1.38 7.66 -8.88
N ALA A 214 -1.95 6.89 -9.80
CA ALA A 214 -2.67 5.66 -9.46
C ALA A 214 -1.63 4.57 -9.15
N ALA A 215 -1.40 4.30 -7.87
CA ALA A 215 -0.23 3.54 -7.43
C ALA A 215 -0.47 2.03 -7.55
N GLY A 216 -1.28 1.42 -6.67
CA GLY A 216 -1.64 0.01 -6.78
C GLY A 216 -2.46 -0.53 -5.62
N ASP A 217 -2.82 -1.81 -5.72
CA ASP A 217 -3.60 -2.57 -4.75
C ASP A 217 -2.75 -3.69 -4.14
N THR A 218 -3.40 -4.52 -3.31
CA THR A 218 -2.83 -5.68 -2.63
C THR A 218 -3.93 -6.73 -2.42
N ASP A 219 -3.57 -8.01 -2.48
CA ASP A 219 -4.47 -9.08 -2.04
C ASP A 219 -4.40 -9.34 -0.52
N CYS A 220 -4.27 -8.28 0.28
CA CYS A 220 -4.15 -8.39 1.73
C CYS A 220 -5.37 -9.05 2.37
N ALA A 221 -6.57 -8.67 1.91
CA ALA A 221 -7.84 -9.19 2.39
C ALA A 221 -8.02 -10.71 2.20
N GLN A 222 -7.21 -11.34 1.32
CA GLN A 222 -7.28 -12.76 0.98
C GLN A 222 -5.92 -13.47 1.20
N ALA A 223 -4.91 -13.22 0.36
CA ALA A 223 -3.60 -13.87 0.47
C ALA A 223 -2.85 -13.59 1.78
N ASN A 224 -2.86 -12.36 2.32
CA ASN A 224 -2.25 -12.11 3.64
C ASN A 224 -3.05 -12.78 4.76
N THR A 225 -4.38 -12.82 4.65
CA THR A 225 -5.21 -13.61 5.57
C THR A 225 -4.81 -15.10 5.54
N ALA A 226 -4.57 -15.72 4.38
CA ALA A 226 -4.03 -17.08 4.31
C ALA A 226 -2.65 -17.18 4.99
N MET A 227 -1.76 -16.23 4.76
CA MET A 227 -0.44 -16.17 5.39
C MET A 227 -0.54 -16.10 6.93
N PHE A 228 -1.43 -15.28 7.47
CA PHE A 228 -1.61 -15.14 8.92
C PHE A 228 -2.29 -16.34 9.57
N ILE A 229 -3.26 -16.97 8.90
CA ILE A 229 -3.82 -18.24 9.39
C ILE A 229 -2.74 -19.33 9.37
N ALA A 230 -1.87 -19.36 8.35
CA ALA A 230 -0.75 -20.28 8.28
C ALA A 230 0.29 -20.04 9.40
N GLY A 231 0.52 -18.78 9.78
CA GLY A 231 1.33 -18.40 10.92
C GLY A 231 2.78 -18.87 10.85
N GLY A 232 3.36 -19.14 12.02
CA GLY A 232 4.73 -19.62 12.15
C GLY A 232 4.91 -21.09 11.76
N LEU A 233 6.16 -21.55 11.65
CA LEU A 233 6.52 -22.90 11.18
C LEU A 233 5.96 -24.05 12.03
N LEU A 234 5.54 -23.78 13.27
CA LEU A 234 4.99 -24.77 14.20
C LEU A 234 3.46 -24.75 14.26
N ASP A 235 2.83 -23.78 13.62
CA ASP A 235 1.38 -23.64 13.61
C ASP A 235 0.72 -24.70 12.73
N LYS A 236 -0.56 -24.96 13.03
CA LYS A 236 -1.33 -26.08 12.44
C LYS A 236 -2.70 -25.65 11.91
N ASN A 237 -2.95 -24.34 11.83
CA ASN A 237 -4.24 -23.79 11.43
C ASN A 237 -4.44 -23.83 9.90
N LEU A 238 -3.36 -23.63 9.13
CA LEU A 238 -3.37 -23.76 7.68
C LEU A 238 -2.00 -24.26 7.20
N ALA A 239 -1.98 -25.18 6.22
CA ALA A 239 -0.74 -25.62 5.62
C ALA A 239 -0.09 -24.46 4.84
N HIS A 240 1.21 -24.23 5.05
CA HIS A 240 1.97 -23.20 4.31
C HIS A 240 1.95 -23.45 2.79
N THR A 241 1.88 -24.71 2.37
CA THR A 241 1.73 -25.11 0.96
C THR A 241 0.38 -24.72 0.36
N LEU A 242 -0.64 -24.46 1.18
CA LEU A 242 -1.91 -23.91 0.72
C LEU A 242 -1.89 -22.37 0.69
N ALA A 243 -1.23 -21.74 1.68
CA ALA A 243 -1.05 -20.29 1.69
C ALA A 243 -0.26 -19.78 0.47
N ILE A 244 0.79 -20.50 0.05
CA ILE A 244 1.53 -20.14 -1.17
C ILE A 244 0.70 -20.26 -2.45
N ILE A 245 -0.30 -21.16 -2.49
CA ILE A 245 -1.24 -21.23 -3.61
C ILE A 245 -2.13 -19.98 -3.64
N ALA A 246 -2.61 -19.50 -2.48
CA ALA A 246 -3.34 -18.23 -2.40
C ALA A 246 -2.50 -17.08 -2.98
N ARG A 247 -1.23 -16.99 -2.59
CA ARG A 247 -0.28 -15.98 -3.10
C ARG A 247 -0.01 -16.10 -4.60
N ALA A 248 0.05 -17.30 -5.15
CA ALA A 248 0.23 -17.49 -6.58
C ALA A 248 -1.00 -17.02 -7.38
N ILE A 249 -2.21 -17.22 -6.84
CA ILE A 249 -3.47 -16.76 -7.45
C ILE A 249 -3.65 -15.24 -7.27
N SER A 250 -3.11 -14.66 -6.21
CA SER A 250 -3.22 -13.22 -5.96
C SER A 250 -2.47 -12.36 -6.98
N ALA A 251 -1.35 -12.86 -7.52
CA ALA A 251 -0.56 -12.14 -8.52
C ALA A 251 -1.38 -11.66 -9.74
N PRO A 252 -2.12 -12.51 -10.48
CA PRO A 252 -2.96 -12.03 -11.59
C PRO A 252 -4.15 -11.17 -11.13
N ARG A 253 -4.65 -11.34 -9.90
CA ARG A 253 -5.70 -10.47 -9.32
C ARG A 253 -5.17 -9.06 -9.11
N SER A 254 -4.03 -8.90 -8.45
CA SER A 254 -3.38 -7.60 -8.20
C SER A 254 -2.84 -6.98 -9.50
N LEU A 255 -2.42 -7.79 -10.48
CA LEU A 255 -2.03 -7.34 -11.83
C LEU A 255 -3.15 -6.53 -12.52
N ALA A 256 -4.42 -6.85 -12.24
CA ALA A 256 -5.57 -6.21 -12.86
C ALA A 256 -5.67 -4.69 -12.59
N ALA A 257 -5.11 -4.19 -11.46
CA ALA A 257 -5.01 -2.74 -11.22
C ALA A 257 -4.23 -2.05 -12.32
N TYR A 258 -3.10 -2.63 -12.71
CA TYR A 258 -2.18 -2.08 -13.72
C TYR A 258 -2.72 -2.24 -15.13
N GLU A 259 -3.48 -3.31 -15.39
CA GLU A 259 -4.25 -3.47 -16.64
C GLU A 259 -5.37 -2.44 -16.76
N ALA A 260 -5.88 -1.93 -15.63
CA ALA A 260 -6.96 -0.94 -15.53
C ALA A 260 -6.49 0.52 -15.42
N GLY A 261 -5.18 0.76 -15.26
CA GLY A 261 -4.58 2.11 -15.34
C GLY A 261 -3.63 2.49 -14.20
N ALA A 262 -3.41 1.63 -13.20
CA ALA A 262 -2.37 1.85 -12.20
C ALA A 262 -0.96 1.75 -12.81
N VAL A 263 -0.01 2.47 -12.25
CA VAL A 263 1.37 2.56 -12.77
C VAL A 263 2.45 2.26 -11.73
N GLY A 264 2.05 1.90 -10.51
CA GLY A 264 2.96 1.70 -9.38
C GLY A 264 3.25 3.00 -8.61
N PRO A 265 3.92 2.91 -7.44
CA PRO A 265 4.33 1.67 -6.81
C PRO A 265 3.14 0.85 -6.26
N GLY A 266 3.20 -0.49 -6.36
CA GLY A 266 2.26 -1.38 -5.68
C GLY A 266 2.31 -1.23 -4.15
N LYS A 267 1.26 -1.67 -3.43
CA LYS A 267 1.19 -1.63 -1.95
C LYS A 267 2.22 -2.56 -1.31
N ASP A 268 2.75 -2.16 -0.17
CA ASP A 268 3.78 -2.85 0.61
C ASP A 268 3.41 -4.28 1.01
N CYS A 269 2.20 -4.46 1.57
CA CYS A 269 1.70 -5.74 2.01
C CYS A 269 1.33 -6.69 0.85
N GLY A 270 1.46 -6.24 -0.40
CA GLY A 270 1.31 -7.05 -1.61
C GLY A 270 2.57 -7.88 -1.89
N TYR A 271 2.80 -8.98 -1.15
CA TYR A 271 3.96 -9.87 -1.39
C TYR A 271 3.98 -10.47 -2.81
N GLU A 272 2.83 -10.54 -3.49
CA GLU A 272 2.75 -10.94 -4.90
C GLU A 272 3.35 -9.93 -5.87
N ASN A 273 3.67 -8.72 -5.41
CA ASN A 273 4.16 -7.64 -6.26
C ASN A 273 5.48 -7.98 -6.95
N THR A 274 6.31 -8.90 -6.42
CA THR A 274 7.49 -9.39 -7.17
C THR A 274 7.07 -10.06 -8.50
N ILE A 275 5.97 -10.82 -8.49
CA ILE A 275 5.41 -11.43 -9.70
C ILE A 275 4.82 -10.33 -10.59
N VAL A 276 4.05 -9.41 -10.02
CA VAL A 276 3.48 -8.26 -10.77
C VAL A 276 4.56 -7.44 -11.45
N LYS A 277 5.64 -7.07 -10.74
CA LYS A 277 6.79 -6.33 -11.28
C LYS A 277 7.40 -7.06 -12.47
N SER A 278 7.59 -8.38 -12.38
CA SER A 278 8.15 -9.16 -13.49
C SER A 278 7.30 -9.07 -14.78
N ILE A 279 5.98 -8.90 -14.65
CA ILE A 279 5.03 -8.84 -15.76
C ILE A 279 4.85 -7.39 -16.26
N ALA A 280 4.49 -6.48 -15.36
CA ALA A 280 4.11 -5.11 -15.69
C ALA A 280 5.31 -4.14 -15.76
N GLY A 281 6.45 -4.49 -15.18
CA GLY A 281 7.64 -3.63 -15.16
C GLY A 281 7.38 -2.30 -14.46
N VAL A 282 6.49 -2.29 -13.46
CA VAL A 282 6.15 -1.15 -12.61
C VAL A 282 6.92 -1.24 -11.29
N PRO A 283 7.22 -0.11 -10.63
CA PRO A 283 7.82 -0.15 -9.31
C PRO A 283 6.87 -0.78 -8.30
N ILE A 284 7.41 -1.30 -7.20
CA ILE A 284 6.64 -1.94 -6.12
C ILE A 284 7.16 -1.53 -4.74
N ALA A 285 6.25 -1.37 -3.78
CA ALA A 285 6.61 -1.43 -2.37
C ALA A 285 6.63 -2.88 -1.89
N GLN A 286 7.48 -3.17 -0.91
CA GLN A 286 7.53 -4.44 -0.18
C GLN A 286 7.81 -4.17 1.29
N GLU A 287 7.47 -5.13 2.12
CA GLU A 287 7.71 -5.17 3.56
C GLU A 287 8.29 -6.54 3.95
N GLY A 288 8.81 -6.68 5.17
CA GLY A 288 9.34 -7.96 5.67
C GLY A 288 10.10 -7.80 6.98
N LYS A 289 11.42 -7.97 6.99
CA LYS A 289 12.19 -7.96 8.25
C LYS A 289 12.03 -6.67 9.09
N THR A 290 11.70 -5.54 8.44
CA THR A 290 11.57 -4.22 9.08
C THR A 290 10.10 -3.79 9.21
N SER A 291 9.15 -4.70 8.95
CA SER A 291 7.72 -4.58 9.28
C SER A 291 7.29 -5.48 10.44
N THR A 292 8.25 -5.99 11.22
CA THR A 292 7.97 -6.81 12.41
C THR A 292 7.17 -6.09 13.50
N CYS A 293 7.05 -4.76 13.44
CA CYS A 293 6.12 -4.00 14.27
C CYS A 293 4.65 -4.34 14.00
N ALA A 294 4.31 -4.71 12.76
CA ALA A 294 2.95 -5.10 12.38
C ALA A 294 2.75 -6.60 12.59
N HIS A 295 3.64 -7.42 12.04
CA HIS A 295 3.50 -8.88 12.12
C HIS A 295 4.81 -9.62 11.83
N SER A 296 4.86 -10.91 12.19
CA SER A 296 5.91 -11.82 11.74
C SER A 296 5.61 -12.33 10.33
N ASP A 297 6.66 -12.61 9.55
CA ASP A 297 6.60 -13.32 8.28
C ASP A 297 7.74 -14.36 8.17
N VAL A 298 7.82 -15.08 7.04
CA VAL A 298 8.84 -16.12 6.78
C VAL A 298 9.71 -15.83 5.55
N MET A 299 9.71 -14.59 5.07
CA MET A 299 10.40 -14.11 3.88
C MET A 299 11.15 -12.78 4.08
N GLY A 300 11.39 -12.36 5.32
CA GLY A 300 11.78 -11.00 5.68
C GLY A 300 12.97 -10.39 4.91
N ASN A 301 13.95 -11.19 4.51
CA ASN A 301 15.03 -10.71 3.62
C ASN A 301 14.72 -10.84 2.12
N LEU A 302 14.05 -11.92 1.74
CA LEU A 302 13.85 -12.30 0.33
C LEU A 302 13.03 -11.24 -0.43
N VAL A 303 12.03 -10.67 0.22
CA VAL A 303 11.16 -9.62 -0.32
C VAL A 303 11.87 -8.33 -0.70
N MET A 304 13.07 -8.06 -0.15
CA MET A 304 13.90 -6.93 -0.58
C MET A 304 14.55 -7.14 -1.96
N GLN A 305 14.55 -8.37 -2.51
CA GLN A 305 15.31 -8.73 -3.73
C GLN A 305 15.06 -7.80 -4.93
N CYS A 306 13.83 -7.28 -5.06
CA CYS A 306 13.39 -6.47 -6.19
C CYS A 306 12.50 -5.29 -5.77
N CYS A 307 12.50 -4.87 -4.50
CA CYS A 307 11.65 -3.77 -4.04
C CYS A 307 12.11 -2.42 -4.60
N ASP A 308 11.21 -1.45 -4.74
CA ASP A 308 11.53 -0.06 -5.08
C ASP A 308 11.22 0.87 -3.92
N LEU A 309 10.18 0.56 -3.14
CA LEU A 309 9.94 1.10 -1.81
C LEU A 309 10.07 0.00 -0.75
N TRP A 310 10.51 0.36 0.46
CA TRP A 310 10.69 -0.57 1.58
C TRP A 310 9.92 -0.08 2.81
N SER A 311 8.97 -0.89 3.30
CA SER A 311 7.97 -0.50 4.29
C SER A 311 8.02 -1.26 5.60
N ASN A 312 7.52 -0.60 6.66
CA ASN A 312 7.28 -1.18 7.99
C ASN A 312 5.84 -1.70 8.19
N GLU A 313 5.01 -1.75 7.15
CA GLU A 313 3.58 -2.15 7.16
C GLU A 313 2.69 -1.24 8.03
N SER A 314 2.86 -1.26 9.35
CA SER A 314 2.12 -0.39 10.27
C SER A 314 2.74 -0.39 11.66
N VAL A 315 2.63 0.74 12.37
CA VAL A 315 2.99 0.86 13.78
C VAL A 315 2.12 1.93 14.45
N GLU A 316 1.61 1.65 15.65
CA GLU A 316 0.91 2.68 16.42
C GLU A 316 1.87 3.83 16.78
N TYR A 317 1.40 5.07 16.66
CA TYR A 317 2.18 6.24 17.04
C TYR A 317 2.26 6.41 18.57
N HIS A 318 3.42 6.11 19.14
CA HIS A 318 3.72 6.34 20.56
C HIS A 318 5.22 6.57 20.79
N GLY A 319 5.63 6.72 22.06
CA GLY A 319 7.02 6.97 22.44
C GLY A 319 7.78 5.69 22.76
N GLU A 320 9.02 5.63 22.29
CA GLU A 320 10.04 4.61 22.55
C GLU A 320 11.27 5.26 23.20
N PHE A 321 12.24 4.46 23.67
CA PHE A 321 13.49 5.04 24.20
C PHE A 321 14.28 5.81 23.13
N GLY A 322 14.15 5.45 21.85
CA GLY A 322 14.88 6.04 20.74
C GLY A 322 14.23 7.27 20.09
N GLY A 323 13.04 7.69 20.57
CA GLY A 323 12.20 8.70 19.92
C GLY A 323 10.77 8.22 19.80
N THR A 324 10.00 8.73 18.84
CA THR A 324 8.67 8.17 18.55
C THR A 324 8.79 6.92 17.68
N THR A 325 7.79 6.04 17.71
CA THR A 325 7.79 4.77 16.96
C THR A 325 8.09 4.97 15.47
N VAL A 326 7.47 5.97 14.86
CA VAL A 326 7.67 6.31 13.44
C VAL A 326 9.08 6.77 13.13
N GLN A 327 9.79 7.38 14.08
CA GLN A 327 11.21 7.72 13.93
C GLN A 327 12.09 6.48 13.95
N CYS A 328 11.84 5.55 14.89
CA CYS A 328 12.64 4.34 15.03
C CYS A 328 12.56 3.45 13.79
N TRP A 329 11.36 3.26 13.24
CA TRP A 329 11.15 2.43 12.06
C TRP A 329 11.56 3.13 10.77
N SER A 330 11.27 4.43 10.59
CA SER A 330 11.75 5.18 9.42
C SER A 330 13.28 5.19 9.31
N GLU A 331 13.99 5.38 10.41
CA GLU A 331 15.46 5.32 10.43
C GLU A 331 15.97 3.93 10.01
N SER A 332 15.34 2.86 10.50
CA SER A 332 15.72 1.48 10.15
C SER A 332 15.46 1.15 8.68
N LEU A 333 14.29 1.53 8.16
CA LEU A 333 13.95 1.35 6.74
C LEU A 333 14.90 2.14 5.83
N ALA A 334 15.24 3.35 6.24
CA ALA A 334 16.13 4.22 5.47
C ALA A 334 17.56 3.65 5.42
N TYR A 335 18.03 3.05 6.50
CA TYR A 335 19.30 2.30 6.49
C TYR A 335 19.26 1.04 5.64
N ASP A 336 18.13 0.33 5.59
CA ASP A 336 17.97 -0.81 4.67
C ASP A 336 18.03 -0.37 3.20
N CYS A 337 17.59 0.86 2.89
CA CYS A 337 17.64 1.44 1.54
C CYS A 337 19.00 2.04 1.15
N ALA A 338 19.92 2.26 2.09
CA ALA A 338 21.20 2.96 1.90
C ALA A 338 22.33 2.03 1.42
#